data_AF-A0AAD6NFC1-F1
#
_entry.id   AF-A0AAD6NFC1-F1
#
_cell.length_a   1.000
_cell.length_b   1.000
_cell.length_c   1.000
_cell.angle_alpha   90.00
_cell.angle_beta   90.00
_cell.angle_gamma   90.00
#
_symmetry.space_group_name_H-M   'P 1'
#
loop_
_entity.id
_entity.type
_entity.pdbx_description
1 polymer ?
#
loop_
_entity_poly.entity_id
_entity_poly.type
_entity_poly.pdbx_seq_one_letter_code
_entity_poly.pdbx_strand_id
1 'polypeptide(L)'
;MPLHISNTLLLHRRRFLLSTSLADIKTLPHHRVKAVAHARSLRTAARPPPPSPSAHIINAHRANNATATILSLSALPFIGRFFAPSSPSTGISSEEASMSGEYSVSKTDEEWRAVLSREQFRILRQKGTEAPHSGEYDKSFTAGTYNCAACNAPLYTSTTKFKSGCGWPAFYEGIPGAIKRHEDKTFGIMRTEIVCANCGGHLGHVFKGEGYETPTDERHCVNSVSLKLKAEDKGDKQKLSLKEELKELKEKMEKEKKEKKEKKEKK
;
A
#
# COMPACT_ATOMS: atom_id res chain seq x y z
N MET A 1 64.43 -39.68 -36.04
CA MET A 1 63.78 -38.61 -35.23
C MET A 1 64.32 -37.26 -35.73
N PRO A 2 63.48 -36.24 -35.91
CA PRO A 2 63.24 -35.64 -37.23
C PRO A 2 63.94 -34.31 -37.54
N LEU A 3 63.97 -34.04 -38.85
CA LEU A 3 64.27 -32.78 -39.54
C LEU A 3 63.26 -31.68 -39.18
N HIS A 4 63.71 -30.42 -39.08
CA HIS A 4 62.84 -29.25 -39.22
C HIS A 4 63.43 -28.29 -40.26
N ILE A 5 62.71 -28.19 -41.37
CA ILE A 5 62.93 -27.28 -42.49
C ILE A 5 62.08 -26.03 -42.25
N SER A 6 62.65 -24.87 -42.57
CA SER A 6 62.09 -23.52 -42.57
C SER A 6 60.82 -23.38 -43.44
N ASN A 7 59.95 -22.41 -43.12
CA ASN A 7 59.20 -21.74 -44.19
C ASN A 7 58.71 -20.32 -43.83
N THR A 8 59.20 -19.37 -44.62
CA THR A 8 58.69 -18.04 -44.97
C THR A 8 57.36 -18.11 -45.71
N LEU A 9 56.43 -17.17 -45.45
CA LEU A 9 55.57 -16.43 -46.42
C LEU A 9 54.50 -15.64 -45.63
N LEU A 10 54.48 -14.30 -45.67
CA LEU A 10 53.78 -13.46 -46.67
C LEU A 10 52.26 -13.41 -46.48
N LEU A 11 51.75 -12.32 -45.88
CA LEU A 11 50.42 -11.82 -46.22
C LEU A 11 50.40 -10.29 -46.30
N HIS A 12 49.88 -9.87 -47.44
CA HIS A 12 49.83 -8.55 -48.02
C HIS A 12 48.68 -7.69 -47.45
N ARG A 13 48.95 -6.38 -47.36
CA ARG A 13 48.11 -5.22 -47.72
C ARG A 13 46.58 -5.34 -47.62
N ARG A 14 45.96 -4.39 -46.91
CA ARG A 14 45.14 -3.32 -47.53
C ARG A 14 44.79 -2.19 -46.54
N ARG A 15 45.31 -1.00 -46.84
CA ARG A 15 44.73 0.29 -46.45
C ARG A 15 43.43 0.47 -47.26
N PHE A 16 42.34 0.88 -46.61
CA PHE A 16 41.28 1.64 -47.26
C PHE A 16 40.91 2.81 -46.34
N LEU A 17 41.06 4.00 -46.90
CA LEU A 17 40.71 5.30 -46.34
C LEU A 17 39.18 5.49 -46.40
N LEU A 18 38.69 6.43 -45.57
CA LEU A 18 37.44 7.25 -45.64
C LEU A 18 37.03 7.52 -44.17
N SER A 19 37.32 8.64 -43.50
CA SER A 19 37.24 10.07 -43.84
C SER A 19 35.86 10.51 -44.31
N THR A 20 34.92 10.66 -43.37
CA THR A 20 33.75 11.56 -43.45
C THR A 20 33.63 12.24 -42.08
N SER A 21 34.14 13.46 -41.96
CA SER A 21 33.44 14.75 -42.15
C SER A 21 32.45 15.07 -41.03
N LEU A 22 32.99 15.73 -40.00
CA LEU A 22 32.28 16.57 -39.02
C LEU A 22 32.00 17.93 -39.66
N ALA A 23 30.76 18.19 -40.07
CA ALA A 23 30.20 19.53 -40.25
C ALA A 23 28.67 19.42 -40.34
N ASP A 24 27.99 20.52 -40.00
CA ASP A 24 26.54 20.75 -40.07
C ASP A 24 25.70 20.42 -38.82
N ILE A 25 26.02 21.09 -37.72
CA ILE A 25 25.01 21.54 -36.75
C ILE A 25 25.15 23.06 -36.59
N LYS A 26 24.52 23.81 -37.48
CA LYS A 26 24.13 25.21 -37.24
C LYS A 26 22.74 25.44 -37.82
N THR A 27 22.02 26.33 -37.14
CA THR A 27 20.73 26.97 -37.46
C THR A 27 19.46 26.17 -37.14
N LEU A 28 19.03 26.27 -35.88
CA LEU A 28 17.60 26.33 -35.56
C LEU A 28 17.28 27.72 -34.97
N PRO A 29 16.22 28.40 -35.42
CA PRO A 29 15.88 29.75 -35.01
C PRO A 29 15.26 29.79 -33.60
N HIS A 30 15.74 30.73 -32.80
CA HIS A 30 15.14 31.15 -31.53
C HIS A 30 13.69 31.63 -31.74
N HIS A 31 12.71 30.79 -31.45
CA HIS A 31 11.35 31.25 -31.20
C HIS A 31 11.28 31.92 -29.83
N ARG A 32 11.21 33.25 -29.88
CA ARG A 32 11.03 34.18 -28.76
C ARG A 32 9.64 33.98 -28.15
N VAL A 33 9.55 33.15 -27.10
CA VAL A 33 8.33 33.09 -26.26
C VAL A 33 8.31 34.34 -25.38
N LYS A 34 7.37 35.24 -25.65
CA LYS A 34 7.06 36.39 -24.79
C LYS A 34 6.59 35.87 -23.44
N ALA A 35 7.33 36.17 -22.38
CA ALA A 35 6.85 36.08 -21.02
C ALA A 35 5.70 37.09 -20.84
N VAL A 36 4.48 36.61 -20.69
CA VAL A 36 3.35 37.41 -20.22
C VAL A 36 3.24 37.15 -18.72
N ALA A 37 3.78 38.09 -17.95
CA ALA A 37 3.54 38.18 -16.51
C ALA A 37 2.10 38.64 -16.29
N HIS A 38 1.23 37.73 -15.85
CA HIS A 38 -0.02 38.10 -15.19
C HIS A 38 0.13 37.91 -13.69
N ALA A 39 0.50 39.00 -13.03
CA ALA A 39 0.27 39.19 -11.62
C ALA A 39 -1.24 39.24 -11.37
N ARG A 40 -1.77 38.27 -10.61
CA ARG A 40 -3.09 38.38 -9.99
C ARG A 40 -2.97 38.15 -8.48
N SER A 41 -2.87 39.30 -7.80
CA SER A 41 -3.42 39.65 -6.50
C SER A 41 -3.89 38.49 -5.61
N LEU A 42 -3.08 38.19 -4.60
CA LEU A 42 -3.50 37.45 -3.41
C LEU A 42 -4.50 38.30 -2.62
N ARG A 43 -5.77 37.91 -2.60
CA ARG A 43 -6.70 38.33 -1.55
C ARG A 43 -6.68 37.29 -0.45
N THR A 44 -6.05 37.64 0.65
CA THR A 44 -6.11 36.93 1.94
C THR A 44 -7.52 37.03 2.50
N ALA A 45 -8.34 35.98 2.32
CA ALA A 45 -9.55 35.81 3.10
C ALA A 45 -9.17 35.15 4.44
N ALA A 46 -9.26 35.91 5.52
CA ALA A 46 -9.14 35.43 6.89
C ALA A 46 -10.18 34.32 7.14
N ARG A 47 -9.74 33.18 7.66
CA ARG A 47 -10.63 32.11 8.12
C ARG A 47 -11.35 32.54 9.41
N PRO A 48 -12.66 32.25 9.58
CA PRO A 48 -13.34 32.45 10.85
C PRO A 48 -12.82 31.45 11.91
N PRO A 49 -12.79 31.83 13.21
CA PRO A 49 -12.37 30.95 14.29
C PRO A 49 -13.42 29.84 14.57
N PRO A 50 -13.00 28.67 15.11
CA PRO A 50 -13.93 27.60 15.46
C PRO A 50 -14.76 27.95 16.71
N PRO A 51 -16.00 27.44 16.84
CA PRO A 51 -16.81 27.64 18.04
C PRO A 51 -16.28 26.82 19.23
N SER A 52 -16.28 27.44 20.41
CA SER A 52 -15.93 26.85 21.71
C SER A 52 -17.02 25.86 22.19
N PRO A 53 -16.66 24.78 22.93
CA PRO A 53 -17.66 23.89 23.50
C PRO A 53 -18.31 24.51 24.74
N SER A 54 -19.63 24.71 24.66
CA SER A 54 -20.47 25.02 25.82
C SER A 54 -20.46 23.84 26.80
N ALA A 55 -20.05 24.13 28.03
CA ALA A 55 -20.20 23.23 29.16
C ALA A 55 -21.69 23.06 29.50
N HIS A 56 -22.25 21.87 29.24
CA HIS A 56 -23.52 21.48 29.82
C HIS A 56 -23.29 20.92 31.22
N ILE A 57 -23.78 21.70 32.17
CA ILE A 57 -23.92 21.42 33.60
C ILE A 57 -24.77 20.16 33.77
N ILE A 58 -24.21 19.13 34.42
CA ILE A 58 -24.98 18.00 34.94
C ILE A 58 -25.63 18.45 36.24
N ASN A 59 -26.96 18.60 36.23
CA ASN A 59 -27.76 18.75 37.44
C ASN A 59 -27.72 17.44 38.24
N ALA A 60 -27.05 17.47 39.39
CA ALA A 60 -27.21 16.46 40.43
C ALA A 60 -28.50 16.76 41.22
N HIS A 61 -29.57 16.01 40.96
CA HIS A 61 -30.77 16.03 41.79
C HIS A 61 -30.86 14.78 42.68
N ARG A 62 -30.67 15.06 43.97
CA ARG A 62 -31.57 14.72 45.08
C ARG A 62 -31.57 13.27 45.58
N ALA A 63 -30.99 13.16 46.77
CA ALA A 63 -31.16 12.11 47.75
C ALA A 63 -32.63 11.81 48.05
N ASN A 64 -32.94 10.52 48.17
CA ASN A 64 -34.10 10.03 48.92
C ASN A 64 -33.61 9.14 50.05
N ASN A 65 -33.77 9.66 51.27
CA ASN A 65 -33.71 8.91 52.52
C ASN A 65 -35.00 8.09 52.63
N ALA A 66 -34.89 6.78 52.83
CA ALA A 66 -35.98 5.96 53.33
C ALA A 66 -35.52 5.27 54.61
N THR A 67 -36.12 5.72 55.70
CA THR A 67 -36.06 5.21 57.06
C THR A 67 -36.63 3.78 57.14
N ALA A 68 -35.90 2.86 57.75
CA ALA A 68 -36.45 1.59 58.21
C ALA A 68 -36.03 1.35 59.67
N THR A 69 -37.03 1.35 60.54
CA THR A 69 -36.97 1.21 61.99
C THR A 69 -36.88 -0.27 62.44
N ILE A 70 -35.83 -0.55 63.20
CA ILE A 70 -35.65 -1.36 64.43
C ILE A 70 -36.68 -2.44 64.81
N LEU A 71 -36.13 -3.62 65.17
CA LEU A 71 -36.40 -4.55 66.33
C LEU A 71 -36.20 -5.99 65.79
N SER A 72 -35.47 -6.94 66.38
CA SER A 72 -35.30 -7.31 67.79
C SER A 72 -34.12 -8.29 67.98
N LEU A 73 -33.55 -8.32 69.18
CA LEU A 73 -32.46 -9.19 69.64
C LEU A 73 -32.76 -10.70 69.57
N SER A 74 -31.74 -11.51 69.30
CA SER A 74 -31.41 -12.69 70.13
C SER A 74 -30.02 -13.22 69.76
N ALA A 75 -29.12 -13.16 70.73
CA ALA A 75 -27.82 -13.79 70.69
C ALA A 75 -27.95 -15.28 71.02
N LEU A 76 -27.23 -16.14 70.31
CA LEU A 76 -26.59 -17.33 70.88
C LEU A 76 -25.31 -17.66 70.09
N PRO A 77 -24.19 -17.98 70.75
CA PRO A 77 -22.93 -18.37 70.13
C PRO A 77 -22.79 -19.91 70.12
N PHE A 78 -22.36 -20.53 69.02
CA PHE A 78 -21.54 -21.76 69.09
C PHE A 78 -20.95 -22.16 67.72
N ILE A 79 -19.62 -22.04 67.63
CA ILE A 79 -18.64 -23.01 67.11
C ILE A 79 -18.95 -23.76 65.81
N GLY A 80 -18.13 -23.51 64.78
CA GLY A 80 -18.09 -24.33 63.56
C GLY A 80 -17.01 -23.91 62.57
N ARG A 81 -15.75 -24.06 62.97
CA ARG A 81 -14.54 -23.85 62.17
C ARG A 81 -14.49 -24.86 61.03
N PHE A 82 -14.74 -24.43 59.78
CA PHE A 82 -14.27 -25.15 58.60
C PHE A 82 -13.14 -24.35 57.94
N PHE A 83 -11.94 -24.88 58.16
CA PHE A 83 -10.71 -24.53 57.47
C PHE A 83 -10.82 -24.97 56.01
N ALA A 84 -10.71 -24.05 55.06
CA ALA A 84 -10.43 -24.36 53.65
C ALA A 84 -9.36 -23.36 53.13
N PRO A 85 -8.18 -23.82 52.67
CA PRO A 85 -7.14 -22.94 52.15
C PRO A 85 -7.21 -22.78 50.62
N SER A 86 -6.53 -21.73 50.15
CA SER A 86 -6.02 -21.48 48.79
C SER A 86 -6.99 -20.97 47.70
N SER A 87 -6.86 -19.69 47.33
CA SER A 87 -6.12 -19.28 46.12
C SER A 87 -6.09 -17.75 45.97
N PRO A 88 -4.96 -17.15 45.54
CA PRO A 88 -4.87 -15.73 45.26
C PRO A 88 -5.57 -15.42 43.94
N SER A 89 -6.48 -14.44 43.95
CA SER A 89 -7.07 -13.86 42.75
C SER A 89 -6.01 -13.01 42.03
N THR A 90 -5.19 -13.65 41.19
CA THR A 90 -4.50 -12.98 40.09
C THR A 90 -5.53 -12.57 39.06
N GLY A 91 -6.05 -11.35 39.21
CA GLY A 91 -6.66 -10.63 38.09
C GLY A 91 -5.56 -10.18 37.15
N ILE A 92 -5.42 -10.84 36.01
CA ILE A 92 -5.01 -10.36 34.68
C ILE A 92 -5.00 -11.61 33.80
N SER A 93 -5.97 -11.70 32.90
CA SER A 93 -5.76 -12.31 31.58
C SER A 93 -6.74 -11.62 30.66
N SER A 94 -6.22 -10.57 30.04
CA SER A 94 -6.64 -10.05 28.75
C SER A 94 -7.25 -11.13 27.88
N GLU A 95 -8.51 -10.94 27.50
CA GLU A 95 -9.10 -11.54 26.30
C GLU A 95 -8.38 -10.97 25.07
N GLU A 96 -7.14 -11.41 24.86
CA GLU A 96 -6.44 -11.33 23.59
C GLU A 96 -7.13 -12.33 22.66
N ALA A 97 -8.20 -11.86 22.01
CA ALA A 97 -8.91 -12.59 20.98
C ALA A 97 -7.96 -12.86 19.81
N SER A 98 -7.34 -14.03 19.85
CA SER A 98 -6.45 -14.62 18.88
C SER A 98 -7.07 -14.68 17.48
N MET A 99 -6.71 -13.73 16.61
CA MET A 99 -6.97 -13.77 15.16
C MET A 99 -5.98 -14.71 14.44
N SER A 100 -5.79 -15.92 14.96
CA SER A 100 -4.89 -16.93 14.39
C SER A 100 -5.69 -17.94 13.54
N GLY A 101 -5.97 -17.60 12.29
CA GLY A 101 -6.55 -18.60 11.38
C GLY A 101 -6.89 -18.18 9.95
N GLU A 102 -7.00 -16.89 9.64
CA GLU A 102 -7.57 -16.47 8.34
C GLU A 102 -6.56 -15.94 7.30
N TYR A 103 -5.31 -15.73 7.71
CA TYR A 103 -4.29 -15.04 6.90
C TYR A 103 -3.02 -15.88 6.79
N SER A 104 -2.38 -15.83 5.63
CA SER A 104 -1.12 -16.53 5.32
C SER A 104 0.07 -16.01 6.12
N VAL A 105 0.05 -14.75 6.55
CA VAL A 105 1.02 -14.17 7.48
C VAL A 105 0.33 -13.90 8.81
N SER A 106 0.67 -14.74 9.80
CA SER A 106 0.25 -14.60 11.18
C SER A 106 1.47 -14.29 12.05
N LYS A 107 1.36 -13.26 12.88
CA LYS A 107 2.36 -12.84 13.87
C LYS A 107 1.64 -12.24 15.07
N THR A 108 2.23 -12.31 16.25
CA THR A 108 1.69 -11.66 17.45
C THR A 108 1.82 -10.14 17.35
N ASP A 109 1.08 -9.42 18.19
CA ASP A 109 1.16 -7.97 18.24
C ASP A 109 2.55 -7.47 18.68
N GLU A 110 3.25 -8.20 19.55
CA GLU A 110 4.62 -7.91 19.98
C GLU A 110 5.60 -8.04 18.81
N GLU A 111 5.47 -9.11 18.01
CA GLU A 111 6.28 -9.31 16.82
C GLU A 111 6.03 -8.20 15.78
N TRP A 112 4.77 -7.77 15.63
CA TRP A 112 4.43 -6.64 14.76
C TRP A 112 5.00 -5.32 15.29
N ARG A 113 4.93 -5.04 16.59
CA ARG A 113 5.53 -3.83 17.19
C ARG A 113 7.05 -3.81 17.02
N ALA A 114 7.71 -4.96 16.93
CA ALA A 114 9.15 -5.05 16.71
C ALA A 114 9.57 -4.73 15.26
N VAL A 115 8.71 -4.99 14.27
CA VAL A 115 9.04 -4.79 12.83
C VAL A 115 8.41 -3.54 12.22
N LEU A 116 7.29 -3.06 12.77
CA LEU A 116 6.56 -1.90 12.28
C LEU A 116 6.96 -0.65 13.05
N SER A 117 6.92 0.51 12.37
CA SER A 117 6.94 1.78 13.09
C SER A 117 5.68 1.92 13.96
N ARG A 118 5.74 2.78 14.99
CA ARG A 118 4.59 3.06 15.87
C ARG A 118 3.34 3.46 15.07
N GLU A 119 3.51 4.30 14.05
CA GLU A 119 2.40 4.78 13.23
C GLU A 119 1.87 3.70 12.29
N GLN A 120 2.76 2.87 11.73
CA GLN A 120 2.36 1.70 10.95
C GLN A 120 1.57 0.72 11.80
N PHE A 121 2.01 0.43 13.02
CA PHE A 121 1.29 -0.46 13.93
C PHE A 121 -0.10 0.10 14.28
N ARG A 122 -0.18 1.39 14.62
CA ARG A 122 -1.45 2.08 14.92
C ARG A 122 -2.44 1.97 13.77
N ILE A 123 -1.99 2.17 12.53
CA ILE A 123 -2.87 2.13 11.37
C ILE A 123 -3.19 0.68 10.98
N LEU A 124 -2.18 -0.14 10.71
CA LEU A 124 -2.35 -1.50 10.17
C LEU A 124 -2.97 -2.49 11.16
N ARG A 125 -2.72 -2.36 12.47
CA ARG A 125 -3.18 -3.32 13.48
C ARG A 125 -4.30 -2.76 14.35
N GLN A 126 -4.24 -1.48 14.72
CA GLN A 126 -5.25 -0.84 15.57
C GLN A 126 -6.33 -0.08 14.77
N LYS A 127 -6.40 -0.29 13.45
CA LYS A 127 -7.38 0.32 12.53
C LYS A 127 -7.42 1.86 12.61
N GLY A 128 -6.27 2.47 12.89
CA GLY A 128 -6.12 3.92 12.87
C GLY A 128 -6.19 4.49 11.46
N THR A 129 -6.38 5.81 11.37
CA THR A 129 -6.32 6.55 10.11
C THR A 129 -5.28 7.67 10.22
N GLU A 130 -4.49 7.90 9.17
CA GLU A 130 -3.56 9.03 9.07
C GLU A 130 -4.32 10.35 8.87
N ALA A 131 -3.71 11.48 9.23
CA ALA A 131 -4.35 12.79 8.99
C ALA A 131 -4.46 13.07 7.47
N PRO A 132 -5.54 13.74 7.01
CA PRO A 132 -5.69 14.08 5.60
C PRO A 132 -4.51 14.95 5.13
N HIS A 133 -4.07 14.71 3.90
CA HIS A 133 -2.95 15.40 3.21
C HIS A 133 -1.57 15.24 3.86
N SER A 134 -1.44 14.38 4.87
CA SER A 134 -0.15 14.15 5.56
C SER A 134 0.67 13.02 4.93
N GLY A 135 0.01 12.09 4.23
CA GLY A 135 0.65 10.90 3.69
C GLY A 135 1.50 11.15 2.44
N GLU A 136 2.61 10.40 2.33
CA GLU A 136 3.58 10.50 1.22
C GLU A 136 2.96 10.27 -0.16
N TYR A 137 1.95 9.39 -0.25
CA TYR A 137 1.38 8.94 -1.51
C TYR A 137 0.08 9.65 -1.91
N ASP A 138 -0.39 10.63 -1.13
CA ASP A 138 -1.58 11.42 -1.47
C ASP A 138 -1.40 12.13 -2.83
N LYS A 139 -0.28 12.88 -2.96
CA LYS A 139 0.01 13.73 -4.14
C LYS A 139 0.99 13.11 -5.13
N SER A 140 1.60 11.98 -4.79
CA SER A 140 2.58 11.30 -5.64
C SER A 140 1.90 10.34 -6.62
N PHE A 141 2.31 10.35 -7.89
CA PHE A 141 1.82 9.44 -8.93
C PHE A 141 2.96 8.62 -9.55
N THR A 142 3.99 8.34 -8.75
CA THR A 142 5.14 7.55 -9.21
C THR A 142 4.69 6.18 -9.70
N ALA A 143 5.22 5.78 -10.86
CA ALA A 143 4.94 4.49 -11.46
C ALA A 143 5.54 3.36 -10.61
N GLY A 144 4.75 2.31 -10.36
CA GLY A 144 5.18 1.20 -9.52
C GLY A 144 4.04 0.38 -8.96
N THR A 145 4.41 -0.55 -8.08
CA THR A 145 3.46 -1.34 -7.30
C THR A 145 3.47 -0.86 -5.85
N TYR A 146 2.29 -0.60 -5.29
CA TYR A 146 2.11 -0.26 -3.89
C TYR A 146 1.88 -1.55 -3.12
N ASN A 147 2.86 -1.92 -2.30
CA ASN A 147 2.85 -3.12 -1.48
C ASN A 147 2.37 -2.81 -0.06
N CYS A 148 1.86 -3.81 0.65
CA CYS A 148 1.54 -3.72 2.07
C CYS A 148 2.82 -3.41 2.86
N ALA A 149 2.80 -2.37 3.69
CA ALA A 149 3.95 -2.00 4.51
C ALA A 149 4.33 -3.08 5.54
N ALA A 150 3.38 -3.93 5.97
CA ALA A 150 3.66 -5.01 6.94
C ALA A 150 4.23 -6.28 6.31
N CYS A 151 3.53 -6.87 5.34
CA CYS A 151 3.90 -8.16 4.76
C CYS A 151 4.54 -8.08 3.37
N ASN A 152 4.69 -6.88 2.81
CA ASN A 152 5.23 -6.62 1.47
C ASN A 152 4.43 -7.27 0.31
N ALA A 153 3.23 -7.80 0.55
CA ALA A 153 2.36 -8.31 -0.50
C ALA A 153 1.92 -7.17 -1.45
N PRO A 154 1.85 -7.39 -2.77
CA PRO A 154 1.41 -6.37 -3.72
C PRO A 154 -0.10 -6.12 -3.56
N LEU A 155 -0.50 -4.86 -3.41
CA LEU A 155 -1.90 -4.47 -3.15
C LEU A 155 -2.51 -3.70 -4.32
N TYR A 156 -1.79 -2.70 -4.83
CA TYR A 156 -2.27 -1.81 -5.88
C TYR A 156 -1.17 -1.55 -6.90
N THR A 157 -1.56 -1.20 -8.11
CA THR A 157 -0.66 -0.69 -9.15
C THR A 157 -0.84 0.81 -9.31
N SER A 158 0.20 1.51 -9.76
CA SER A 158 0.10 2.95 -10.05
C SER A 158 -0.91 3.27 -11.15
N THR A 159 -1.23 2.32 -12.02
CA THR A 159 -2.25 2.47 -13.08
C THR A 159 -3.65 2.63 -12.52
N THR A 160 -3.95 2.05 -11.36
CA THR A 160 -5.27 2.16 -10.74
C THR A 160 -5.40 3.37 -9.81
N LYS A 161 -4.31 4.11 -9.59
CA LYS A 161 -4.27 5.31 -8.76
C LYS A 161 -4.84 6.50 -9.51
N PHE A 162 -5.71 7.27 -8.85
CA PHE A 162 -6.31 8.47 -9.43
C PHE A 162 -6.37 9.62 -8.41
N LYS A 163 -6.69 10.82 -8.89
CA LYS A 163 -6.81 12.03 -8.06
C LYS A 163 -8.25 12.21 -7.58
N SER A 164 -8.56 11.72 -6.40
CA SER A 164 -9.86 11.91 -5.75
C SER A 164 -10.02 13.27 -5.06
N GLY A 165 -8.92 13.85 -4.58
CA GLY A 165 -8.95 15.06 -3.75
C GLY A 165 -9.38 14.83 -2.29
N CYS A 166 -9.54 13.58 -1.85
CA CYS A 166 -9.99 13.26 -0.49
C CYS A 166 -8.90 13.44 0.59
N GLY A 167 -7.64 13.61 0.19
CA GLY A 167 -6.49 13.79 1.11
C GLY A 167 -5.80 12.50 1.54
N TRP A 168 -6.11 11.39 0.87
CA TRP A 168 -5.44 10.11 1.00
C TRP A 168 -5.23 9.53 -0.40
N PRO A 169 -4.24 8.66 -0.61
CA PRO A 169 -4.08 7.96 -1.87
C PRO A 169 -5.35 7.18 -2.21
N ALA A 170 -5.88 7.46 -3.40
CA ALA A 170 -7.08 6.82 -3.92
C ALA A 170 -6.75 5.89 -5.09
N PHE A 171 -7.35 4.71 -5.07
CA PHE A 171 -7.29 3.73 -6.15
C PHE A 171 -8.70 3.27 -6.51
N TYR A 172 -8.96 2.93 -7.77
CA TYR A 172 -10.27 2.42 -8.18
C TYR A 172 -10.36 0.89 -8.15
N GLU A 173 -9.22 0.22 -8.13
CA GLU A 173 -9.13 -1.24 -8.14
C GLU A 173 -7.82 -1.70 -7.50
N GLY A 174 -7.88 -2.77 -6.71
CA GLY A 174 -6.71 -3.47 -6.20
C GLY A 174 -6.36 -4.68 -7.05
N ILE A 175 -5.14 -5.20 -6.86
CA ILE A 175 -4.72 -6.43 -7.52
C ILE A 175 -5.69 -7.57 -7.14
N PRO A 176 -6.15 -8.38 -8.11
CA PRO A 176 -7.11 -9.45 -7.84
C PRO A 176 -6.67 -10.36 -6.69
N GLY A 177 -7.54 -10.51 -5.69
CA GLY A 177 -7.27 -11.33 -4.49
C GLY A 177 -6.38 -10.69 -3.43
N ALA A 178 -5.84 -9.48 -3.65
CA ALA A 178 -4.93 -8.83 -2.69
C ALA A 178 -5.65 -8.14 -1.51
N ILE A 179 -6.93 -7.83 -1.66
CA ILE A 179 -7.73 -7.04 -0.71
C ILE A 179 -8.96 -7.83 -0.28
N LYS A 180 -9.18 -7.94 1.02
CA LYS A 180 -10.45 -8.40 1.62
C LYS A 180 -11.28 -7.19 2.06
N ARG A 181 -12.60 -7.36 2.03
CA ARG A 181 -13.57 -6.33 2.41
C ARG A 181 -14.33 -6.80 3.64
N HIS A 182 -14.49 -5.93 4.61
CA HIS A 182 -15.27 -6.18 5.83
C HIS A 182 -16.27 -5.06 6.05
N GLU A 183 -17.43 -5.39 6.62
CA GLU A 183 -18.37 -4.37 7.05
C GLU A 183 -17.83 -3.65 8.29
N ASP A 184 -17.78 -2.32 8.23
CA ASP A 184 -17.40 -1.46 9.33
C ASP A 184 -18.60 -0.61 9.76
N LYS A 185 -19.06 -0.82 10.99
CA LYS A 185 -20.19 -0.10 11.61
C LYS A 185 -19.72 0.94 12.65
N THR A 186 -18.42 1.19 12.71
CA THR A 186 -17.84 2.14 13.66
C THR A 186 -18.40 3.54 13.39
N PHE A 187 -18.64 4.31 14.46
CA PHE A 187 -19.23 5.66 14.41
C PHE A 187 -20.68 5.70 13.87
N GLY A 188 -21.39 4.58 13.86
CA GLY A 188 -22.81 4.54 13.47
C GLY A 188 -23.06 4.72 11.97
N ILE A 189 -22.01 4.66 11.14
CA ILE A 189 -22.09 4.76 9.69
C ILE A 189 -21.65 3.42 9.11
N MET A 190 -22.41 2.92 8.13
CA MET A 190 -22.04 1.72 7.37
C MET A 190 -20.95 2.08 6.35
N ARG A 191 -19.75 1.57 6.56
CA ARG A 191 -18.63 1.66 5.61
C ARG A 191 -18.12 0.27 5.29
N THR A 192 -17.34 0.15 4.22
CA THR A 192 -16.63 -1.08 3.89
C THR A 192 -15.15 -0.87 4.17
N GLU A 193 -14.64 -1.53 5.21
CA GLU A 193 -13.22 -1.59 5.51
C GLU A 193 -12.52 -2.46 4.45
N ILE A 194 -11.33 -2.04 4.04
CA ILE A 194 -10.43 -2.81 3.19
C ILE A 194 -9.18 -3.20 3.98
N VAL A 195 -8.84 -4.48 3.94
CA VAL A 195 -7.67 -5.05 4.62
C VAL A 195 -6.82 -5.85 3.64
N CYS A 196 -5.54 -6.01 3.96
CA CYS A 196 -4.64 -6.87 3.19
C CYS A 196 -5.07 -8.33 3.33
N ALA A 197 -5.29 -9.02 2.20
CA ALA A 197 -5.69 -10.42 2.20
C ALA A 197 -4.63 -11.38 2.75
N ASN A 198 -3.36 -10.95 2.82
CA ASN A 198 -2.22 -11.78 3.22
C ASN A 198 -1.90 -11.70 4.72
N CYS A 199 -2.12 -10.55 5.37
CA CYS A 199 -1.80 -10.36 6.81
C CYS A 199 -2.93 -9.73 7.65
N GLY A 200 -4.07 -9.39 7.04
CA GLY A 200 -5.19 -8.74 7.70
C GLY A 200 -4.93 -7.29 8.12
N GLY A 201 -3.84 -6.68 7.67
CA GLY A 201 -3.51 -5.29 8.01
C GLY A 201 -4.54 -4.31 7.43
N HIS A 202 -5.02 -3.38 8.25
CA HIS A 202 -5.95 -2.32 7.87
C HIS A 202 -5.33 -1.38 6.84
N LEU A 203 -6.02 -1.19 5.72
CA LEU A 203 -5.59 -0.31 4.63
C LEU A 203 -6.39 0.99 4.65
N GLY A 204 -7.69 0.92 4.87
CA GLY A 204 -8.59 2.06 4.85
C GLY A 204 -10.03 1.63 4.56
N HIS A 205 -10.73 2.40 3.72
CA HIS A 205 -12.13 2.14 3.37
C HIS A 205 -12.38 2.29 1.88
N VAL A 206 -13.39 1.60 1.37
CA VAL A 206 -13.87 1.73 0.00
C VAL A 206 -15.26 2.34 -0.04
N PHE A 207 -15.43 3.27 -0.97
CA PHE A 207 -16.67 3.98 -1.26
C PHE A 207 -17.07 3.71 -2.71
N LYS A 208 -18.37 3.67 -3.00
CA LYS A 208 -18.90 3.43 -4.36
C LYS A 208 -20.00 4.45 -4.67
N GLY A 209 -20.25 4.73 -5.95
CA GLY A 209 -21.37 5.59 -6.37
C GLY A 209 -21.10 7.07 -6.20
N GLU A 210 -19.83 7.48 -6.25
CA GLU A 210 -19.44 8.90 -6.10
C GLU A 210 -19.33 9.62 -7.45
N GLY A 211 -19.40 8.89 -8.56
CA GLY A 211 -19.38 9.45 -9.92
C GLY A 211 -17.98 9.82 -10.40
N TYR A 212 -16.94 9.11 -9.96
CA TYR A 212 -15.60 9.31 -10.51
C TYR A 212 -15.49 8.70 -11.91
N GLU A 213 -14.73 9.35 -12.79
CA GLU A 213 -14.40 8.84 -14.13
C GLU A 213 -13.42 7.65 -14.07
N THR A 214 -13.82 6.59 -13.38
CA THR A 214 -13.05 5.36 -13.20
C THR A 214 -13.89 4.16 -13.66
N PRO A 215 -13.27 3.08 -14.14
CA PRO A 215 -14.02 1.94 -14.70
C PRO A 215 -15.01 1.29 -13.73
N THR A 216 -14.71 1.34 -12.42
CA THR A 216 -15.47 0.66 -11.37
C THR A 216 -16.40 1.59 -10.58
N ASP A 217 -16.24 2.91 -10.72
CA ASP A 217 -16.84 3.93 -9.84
C ASP A 217 -16.64 3.61 -8.34
N GLU A 218 -15.50 2.99 -8.01
CA GLU A 218 -15.07 2.73 -6.65
C GLU A 218 -13.90 3.64 -6.28
N ARG A 219 -13.89 4.09 -5.03
CA ARG A 219 -12.78 4.81 -4.43
C ARG A 219 -12.28 4.07 -3.21
N HIS A 220 -11.17 3.36 -3.38
CA HIS A 220 -10.39 2.81 -2.29
C HIS A 220 -9.57 3.95 -1.69
N CYS A 221 -10.02 4.46 -0.55
CA CYS A 221 -9.36 5.50 0.24
C CYS A 221 -8.38 4.82 1.21
N VAL A 222 -7.09 4.85 0.88
CA VAL A 222 -6.07 4.05 1.57
C VAL A 222 -5.14 4.94 2.39
N ASN A 223 -4.69 4.49 3.56
CA ASN A 223 -3.64 5.18 4.30
C ASN A 223 -2.28 4.99 3.61
N SER A 224 -1.57 6.08 3.37
CA SER A 224 -0.22 6.05 2.78
C SER A 224 0.75 5.25 3.64
N VAL A 225 0.65 5.38 4.96
CA VAL A 225 1.49 4.64 5.93
C VAL A 225 1.31 3.11 5.80
N SER A 226 0.16 2.64 5.35
CA SER A 226 -0.09 1.21 5.11
C SER A 226 0.56 0.67 3.83
N LEU A 227 1.12 1.56 3.01
CA LEU A 227 1.68 1.24 1.69
C LEU A 227 3.20 1.45 1.67
N LYS A 228 3.86 0.69 0.81
CA LYS A 228 5.27 0.86 0.45
C LYS A 228 5.39 0.76 -1.06
N LEU A 229 5.82 1.86 -1.70
CA LEU A 229 6.00 1.87 -3.14
C LEU A 229 7.26 1.10 -3.54
N LYS A 230 7.08 0.11 -4.41
CA LYS A 230 8.15 -0.46 -5.22
C LYS A 230 8.12 0.23 -6.58
N ALA A 231 8.98 1.23 -6.74
CA ALA A 231 9.08 2.01 -7.97
C ALA A 231 9.49 1.11 -9.13
N GLU A 232 8.90 1.36 -10.30
CA GLU A 232 9.34 0.73 -11.55
C GLU A 232 10.51 1.50 -12.14
N ASP A 233 11.66 0.86 -12.24
CA ASP A 233 12.78 1.42 -12.99
C ASP A 233 12.45 1.38 -14.48
N LYS A 234 12.63 2.51 -15.17
CA LYS A 234 12.36 2.61 -16.63
C LYS A 234 13.12 1.55 -17.45
N GLY A 235 14.28 1.11 -16.97
CA GLY A 235 15.08 0.06 -17.59
C GLY A 235 14.43 -1.33 -17.54
N ASP A 236 13.64 -1.63 -16.50
CA ASP A 236 13.00 -2.93 -16.34
C ASP A 236 11.83 -3.11 -17.31
N LYS A 237 11.07 -2.04 -17.60
CA LYS A 237 10.02 -2.06 -18.63
C LYS A 237 10.58 -2.36 -20.01
N GLN A 238 11.66 -1.67 -20.38
CA GLN A 238 12.28 -1.88 -21.68
C GLN A 238 12.86 -3.29 -21.81
N LYS A 239 13.42 -3.84 -20.72
CA LYS A 239 13.90 -5.21 -20.69
C LYS A 239 12.77 -6.24 -20.75
N LEU A 240 11.61 -5.97 -20.15
CA LEU A 240 10.44 -6.85 -20.22
C LEU A 240 9.83 -6.85 -21.62
N SER A 241 9.65 -5.67 -22.24
CA SER A 241 9.15 -5.57 -23.62
C SER A 241 10.09 -6.25 -24.62
N LEU A 242 11.41 -6.03 -24.49
CA LEU A 242 12.43 -6.70 -25.32
C LEU A 242 12.41 -8.22 -25.12
N LYS A 243 12.12 -8.72 -23.91
CA LYS A 243 12.02 -10.16 -23.64
C LYS A 243 10.78 -10.78 -24.29
N GLU A 244 9.65 -10.08 -24.26
CA GLU A 244 8.41 -10.52 -24.91
C GLU A 244 8.56 -10.54 -26.43
N GLU A 245 9.10 -9.46 -27.02
CA GLU A 245 9.42 -9.39 -28.45
C GLU A 245 10.40 -10.49 -28.88
N LEU A 246 11.44 -10.74 -28.07
CA LEU A 246 12.41 -11.81 -28.35
C LEU A 246 11.78 -13.20 -28.25
N LYS A 247 10.81 -13.40 -27.36
CA LYS A 247 10.07 -14.67 -27.25
C LYS A 247 9.24 -14.91 -28.50
N GLU A 248 8.46 -13.91 -28.94
CA GLU A 248 7.68 -14.00 -30.18
C GLU A 248 8.55 -14.24 -31.42
N LEU A 249 9.71 -13.58 -31.51
CA LEU A 249 10.64 -13.76 -32.63
C LEU A 249 11.22 -15.18 -32.66
N LYS A 250 11.56 -15.74 -31.50
CA LYS A 250 12.08 -17.11 -31.38
C LYS A 250 11.03 -18.14 -31.81
N GLU A 251 9.77 -17.97 -31.38
CA GLU A 251 8.67 -18.85 -31.78
C GLU A 251 8.42 -18.80 -33.30
N LYS A 252 8.49 -17.61 -33.92
CA LYS A 252 8.40 -17.45 -35.38
C LYS A 252 9.54 -18.18 -36.11
N MET A 253 10.78 -18.00 -35.67
CA MET A 253 11.94 -18.68 -36.27
C MET A 253 11.88 -20.20 -36.14
N GLU A 254 11.33 -20.73 -35.04
CA GLU A 254 11.17 -22.17 -34.86
C GLU A 254 10.12 -22.74 -35.82
N LYS A 255 8.99 -22.04 -36.02
CA LYS A 255 7.95 -22.42 -36.99
C LYS A 255 8.50 -22.44 -38.41
N GLU A 256 9.21 -21.40 -38.83
CA GLU A 256 9.82 -21.34 -40.17
C GLU A 256 10.83 -22.48 -40.41
N LYS A 257 11.60 -22.86 -39.38
CA LYS A 257 12.54 -23.98 -39.47
C LYS A 257 11.82 -25.32 -39.64
N LYS A 258 10.70 -25.54 -38.94
CA LYS A 258 9.87 -26.75 -39.09
C LYS A 258 9.27 -26.85 -40.49
N GLU A 259 8.69 -25.77 -41.00
CA GLU A 259 8.12 -25.73 -42.36
C GLU A 259 9.18 -25.98 -43.45
N LYS A 260 10.38 -25.41 -43.29
CA LYS A 260 11.49 -25.64 -44.23
C LYS A 260 11.98 -27.08 -44.19
N LYS A 261 11.96 -27.74 -43.01
CA LYS A 261 12.35 -29.15 -42.86
C LYS A 261 11.33 -30.08 -43.55
N GLU A 262 10.04 -29.86 -43.32
CA GLU A 262 8.97 -30.64 -43.96
C GLU A 262 8.96 -30.50 -45.49
N LYS A 263 9.23 -29.30 -46.02
CA LYS A 263 9.38 -29.08 -47.47
C LYS A 263 10.59 -29.79 -48.07
N LYS A 264 11.63 -30.06 -47.26
CA LYS A 264 12.86 -30.74 -47.68
C LYS A 264 12.75 -32.26 -47.62
N GLU A 265 11.89 -32.80 -46.77
CA GLU A 265 11.57 -34.24 -46.70
C GLU A 265 10.55 -34.69 -47.76
N LYS A 266 9.79 -33.74 -48.33
CA LYS A 266 8.80 -33.99 -49.40
C LYS A 266 9.35 -33.81 -50.84
N LYS A 267 10.63 -33.46 -51.00
CA LYS A 267 11.28 -33.17 -52.29
C LYS A 267 12.48 -34.07 -52.49
#